data_AF-A0A1D6EX52-F1
#
_entry.id   AF-A0A1D6EX52-F1
#
_cell.length_a   1.000
_cell.length_b   1.000
_cell.length_c   1.000
_cell.angle_alpha   90.00
_cell.angle_beta   90.00
_cell.angle_gamma   90.00
#
_symmetry.space_group_name_H-M   'P 1'
#
loop_
_entity.id
_entity.type
_entity.pdbx_description
1 polymer ?
#
loop_
_entity_poly.entity_id
_entity_poly.type
_entity_poly.pdbx_seq_one_letter_code
_entity_poly.pdbx_strand_id
1 'polypeptide(L)'
;MELPVSDVGTDDGVVLRWKAVFGSTLQSCVILGGTRVDRAAAAGPPHAPSSAPPAGDDDGGSIPESLYTNGGLKLRVVWTISSLIAAATRHYLLREIVKEHPTLERVALTDAGGQGTLSMGRDQLREFRDSPLAAAPAAAANRTQVPACNMKLRYAPLLELSDGTRIHGATLVVIKPIGDAGGKDLDELGAGAFDGPMKEAVAALGKRRAYLLEMNGF
;
A
#
# COMPACT_ATOMS: atom_id res chain seq x y z
N MET A 1 -2.14 -1.49 -18.19
CA MET A 1 -3.48 -2.03 -18.52
C MET A 1 -4.42 -1.65 -17.38
N GLU A 2 -5.65 -1.27 -17.68
CA GLU A 2 -6.65 -0.90 -16.66
C GLU A 2 -7.66 -2.03 -16.43
N LEU A 3 -8.02 -2.28 -15.17
CA LEU A 3 -9.10 -3.21 -14.79
C LEU A 3 -10.39 -2.44 -14.44
N PRO A 4 -11.58 -2.98 -14.80
CA PRO A 4 -12.84 -2.24 -14.76
C PRO A 4 -13.41 -1.99 -13.35
N VAL A 5 -12.86 -2.57 -12.29
CA VAL A 5 -13.42 -2.50 -10.93
C VAL A 5 -12.36 -2.03 -9.93
N SER A 6 -12.72 -1.03 -9.12
CA SER A 6 -12.01 -0.67 -7.89
C SER A 6 -12.25 -1.76 -6.84
N ASP A 7 -11.23 -2.46 -6.37
CA ASP A 7 -11.41 -3.67 -5.54
C ASP A 7 -11.95 -3.39 -4.14
N VAL A 8 -11.88 -2.15 -3.67
CA VAL A 8 -12.40 -1.76 -2.36
C VAL A 8 -13.36 -0.60 -2.54
N GLY A 9 -14.65 -0.86 -2.29
CA GLY A 9 -15.62 0.20 -2.07
C GLY A 9 -15.14 1.05 -0.90
N THR A 10 -14.79 2.30 -1.19
CA THR A 10 -14.41 3.28 -0.17
C THR A 10 -15.60 4.20 0.01
N ASP A 11 -16.02 4.43 1.24
CA ASP A 11 -17.06 5.41 1.55
C ASP A 11 -16.61 6.81 1.12
N ASP A 12 -17.57 7.72 0.90
CA ASP A 12 -17.28 9.09 0.50
C ASP A 12 -16.24 9.75 1.43
N GLY A 13 -15.14 10.20 0.84
CA GLY A 13 -14.03 10.86 1.53
C GLY A 13 -12.94 9.93 2.06
N VAL A 14 -13.13 8.60 2.09
CA VAL A 14 -12.04 7.67 2.38
C VAL A 14 -11.02 7.69 1.25
N VAL A 15 -9.73 7.73 1.59
CA VAL A 15 -8.66 7.50 0.62
C VAL A 15 -8.02 6.15 0.91
N LEU A 16 -7.87 5.33 -0.12
CA LEU A 16 -7.08 4.12 -0.06
C LEU A 16 -6.27 4.05 -1.35
N ARG A 17 -4.96 3.92 -1.22
CA ARG A 17 -4.06 3.63 -2.33
C ARG A 17 -3.11 2.51 -1.97
N TRP A 18 -2.83 1.64 -2.92
CA TRP A 18 -1.84 0.59 -2.73
C TRP A 18 -1.00 0.37 -3.98
N LYS A 19 0.24 -0.06 -3.77
CA LYS A 19 1.16 -0.46 -4.83
C LYS A 19 1.88 -1.72 -4.41
N ALA A 20 1.79 -2.76 -5.23
CA ALA A 20 2.45 -4.03 -5.01
C ALA A 20 3.45 -4.34 -6.12
N VAL A 21 4.57 -4.94 -5.72
CA VAL A 21 5.57 -5.51 -6.62
C VAL A 21 5.54 -7.02 -6.46
N PHE A 22 5.48 -7.73 -7.57
CA PHE A 22 5.51 -9.19 -7.60
C PHE A 22 6.62 -9.69 -8.50
N GLY A 23 7.26 -10.78 -8.12
CA GLY A 23 8.04 -11.68 -8.99
C GLY A 23 7.22 -12.93 -9.27
N SER A 24 7.72 -14.10 -8.85
CA SER A 24 6.92 -15.34 -8.77
C SER A 24 5.89 -15.31 -7.63
N THR A 25 6.18 -14.51 -6.61
CA THR A 25 5.32 -14.23 -5.44
C THR A 25 5.38 -12.74 -5.10
N LEU A 26 4.61 -12.30 -4.10
CA LEU A 26 4.67 -10.93 -3.59
C LEU A 26 6.12 -10.63 -3.19
N GLN A 27 6.70 -9.54 -3.69
CA GLN A 27 7.99 -9.02 -3.23
C GLN A 27 7.79 -7.85 -2.27
N SER A 28 6.75 -7.05 -2.49
CA SER A 28 6.35 -6.02 -1.54
C SER A 28 4.97 -5.41 -1.81
N CYS A 29 4.38 -4.79 -0.80
CA CYS A 29 3.17 -3.98 -0.94
C CYS A 29 3.24 -2.74 -0.04
N VAL A 30 2.92 -1.58 -0.58
CA VAL A 30 2.78 -0.32 0.15
C VAL A 30 1.33 0.12 0.10
N ILE A 31 0.74 0.40 1.25
CA ILE A 31 -0.66 0.82 1.39
C ILE A 31 -0.68 2.16 2.12
N LEU A 32 -1.31 3.16 1.51
CA LEU A 32 -1.60 4.45 2.10
C LEU A 32 -3.12 4.61 2.21
N GLY A 33 -3.62 4.85 3.41
CA GLY A 33 -5.04 5.02 3.67
C GLY A 33 -5.34 6.21 4.57
N GLY A 34 -6.56 6.71 4.51
CA GLY A 34 -7.09 7.75 5.37
C GLY A 34 -8.59 7.62 5.49
N THR A 35 -9.13 7.74 6.70
CA THR A 35 -10.55 7.52 6.98
C THR A 35 -11.42 8.65 6.46
N ARG A 36 -10.83 9.82 6.20
CA ARG A 36 -11.48 10.96 5.59
C ARG A 36 -10.43 11.91 5.00
N VAL A 37 -10.72 12.51 3.85
CA VAL A 37 -9.89 13.54 3.22
C VAL A 37 -10.72 14.80 3.05
N ASP A 38 -10.31 15.88 3.73
CA ASP A 38 -10.83 17.21 3.47
C ASP A 38 -9.83 17.92 2.54
N ARG A 39 -10.25 18.22 1.31
CA ARG A 39 -9.44 19.04 0.40
C ARG A 39 -9.71 20.51 0.70
N ALA A 40 -8.66 21.33 0.68
CA ALA A 40 -8.84 22.77 0.70
C ALA A 40 -9.76 23.18 -0.46
N ALA A 41 -10.88 23.83 -0.15
CA ALA A 41 -11.70 24.45 -1.19
C ALA A 41 -10.80 25.41 -1.96
N ALA A 42 -10.86 25.40 -3.29
CA ALA A 42 -10.07 26.28 -4.15
C ALA A 42 -10.48 27.75 -3.91
N ALA A 43 -10.03 28.36 -2.82
CA ALA A 43 -10.27 29.76 -2.48
C ALA A 43 -9.38 30.20 -1.29
N GLY A 44 -8.30 30.92 -1.59
CA GLY A 44 -7.58 31.76 -0.61
C GLY A 44 -6.07 31.76 -0.78
N PRO A 45 -5.39 32.92 -0.66
CA PRO A 45 -3.93 33.03 -0.83
C PRO A 45 -3.18 32.20 0.24
N PRO A 46 -1.92 31.82 0.00
CA PRO A 46 -1.16 30.96 0.91
C PRO A 46 -1.08 31.62 2.29
N HIS A 47 -1.79 31.05 3.27
CA HIS A 47 -1.55 31.39 4.66
C HIS A 47 -0.14 30.92 5.01
N ALA A 48 0.62 31.83 5.64
CA ALA A 48 1.96 31.57 6.15
C ALA A 48 1.99 30.24 6.92
N PRO A 49 3.11 29.48 6.87
CA PRO A 49 3.18 28.17 7.51
C PRO A 49 2.92 28.37 9.00
N SER A 50 1.74 27.93 9.45
CA SER A 50 1.46 27.83 10.86
C SER A 50 2.35 26.72 11.38
N SER A 51 3.42 27.11 12.05
CA SER A 51 4.23 26.23 12.89
C SER A 51 3.37 25.78 14.07
N ALA A 52 2.38 24.93 13.81
CA ALA A 52 1.80 24.12 14.86
C ALA A 52 2.94 23.22 15.35
N PRO A 53 3.27 23.24 16.66
CA PRO A 53 4.24 22.31 17.19
C PRO A 53 3.74 20.90 16.85
N PRO A 54 4.63 19.92 16.60
CA PRO A 54 4.20 18.54 16.55
C PRO A 54 3.43 18.32 17.86
N ALA A 55 2.13 18.01 17.76
CA ALA A 55 1.35 17.59 18.92
C ALA A 55 2.21 16.54 19.62
N GLY A 56 2.67 16.90 20.82
CA GLY A 56 3.66 16.14 21.56
C GLY A 56 3.17 14.71 21.60
N ASP A 57 3.94 13.82 20.97
CA ASP A 57 3.77 12.38 21.07
C ASP A 57 4.31 11.97 22.45
N ASP A 58 3.69 12.51 23.50
CA ASP A 58 3.92 12.15 24.89
C ASP A 58 2.96 11.01 25.22
N ASP A 59 3.11 9.89 24.50
CA ASP A 59 2.35 8.67 24.74
C ASP A 59 3.30 7.48 24.87
N GLY A 60 3.89 7.37 26.06
CA GLY A 60 4.14 6.13 26.81
C GLY A 60 4.75 4.89 26.12
N GLY A 61 5.23 4.97 24.89
CA GLY A 61 5.57 3.77 24.13
C GLY A 61 4.37 3.03 23.51
N SER A 62 3.13 3.50 23.64
CA SER A 62 1.93 2.83 23.12
C SER A 62 1.55 3.23 21.68
N ILE A 63 0.61 2.47 21.09
CA ILE A 63 -0.07 2.82 19.85
C ILE A 63 -1.19 3.82 20.20
N PRO A 64 -1.33 4.97 19.49
CA PRO A 64 -2.35 5.96 19.77
C PRO A 64 -3.75 5.35 19.85
N GLU A 65 -4.52 5.69 20.88
CA GLU A 65 -5.90 5.19 21.06
C GLU A 65 -6.77 5.45 19.83
N SER A 66 -6.54 6.56 19.13
CA SER A 66 -7.23 6.93 17.89
C SER A 66 -7.07 5.90 16.76
N LEU A 67 -6.02 5.06 16.79
CA LEU A 67 -5.91 3.90 15.90
C LEU A 67 -7.01 2.86 16.17
N TYR A 68 -7.41 2.69 17.44
CA TYR A 68 -8.39 1.71 17.88
C TYR A 68 -9.84 2.24 17.88
N THR A 69 -10.02 3.55 18.07
CA THR A 69 -11.35 4.16 18.14
C THR A 69 -12.19 3.98 16.87
N ASN A 70 -13.51 3.95 17.01
CA ASN A 70 -14.51 3.97 15.93
C ASN A 70 -14.28 2.92 14.82
N GLY A 71 -13.79 1.74 15.19
CA GLY A 71 -13.50 0.67 14.21
C GLY A 71 -12.30 0.95 13.32
N GLY A 72 -11.48 1.95 13.64
CA GLY A 72 -10.33 2.35 12.83
C GLY A 72 -9.34 1.21 12.60
N LEU A 73 -9.04 0.40 13.63
CA LEU A 73 -8.16 -0.75 13.47
C LEU A 73 -8.78 -1.81 12.55
N LYS A 74 -10.07 -2.12 12.73
CA LYS A 74 -10.80 -3.08 11.87
C LYS A 74 -10.77 -2.62 10.42
N LEU A 75 -11.01 -1.34 10.17
CA LEU A 75 -10.98 -0.75 8.83
C LEU A 75 -9.59 -0.87 8.19
N ARG A 76 -8.51 -0.61 8.93
CA ARG A 76 -7.12 -0.77 8.45
C ARG A 76 -6.76 -2.22 8.15
N VAL A 77 -7.25 -3.17 8.96
CA VAL A 77 -7.09 -4.61 8.69
C VAL A 77 -7.80 -4.98 7.40
N VAL A 78 -9.05 -4.54 7.21
CA VAL A 78 -9.81 -4.77 5.97
C VAL A 78 -9.07 -4.18 4.76
N TRP A 79 -8.62 -2.93 4.84
CA TRP A 79 -7.85 -2.30 3.76
C TRP A 79 -6.58 -3.09 3.42
N THR A 80 -5.87 -3.58 4.44
CA THR A 80 -4.63 -4.35 4.25
C THR A 80 -4.92 -5.66 3.53
N ILE A 81 -5.87 -6.44 4.04
CA ILE A 81 -6.22 -7.76 3.46
C ILE A 81 -6.79 -7.60 2.05
N SER A 82 -7.75 -6.68 1.86
CA SER A 82 -8.36 -6.47 0.55
C SER A 82 -7.36 -5.99 -0.51
N SER A 83 -6.42 -5.12 -0.15
CA SER A 83 -5.38 -4.66 -1.08
C SER A 83 -4.46 -5.82 -1.51
N LEU A 84 -4.10 -6.69 -0.57
CA LEU A 84 -3.29 -7.87 -0.86
C LEU A 84 -4.02 -8.89 -1.73
N ILE A 85 -5.30 -9.17 -1.45
CA ILE A 85 -6.13 -10.04 -2.29
C ILE A 85 -6.26 -9.46 -3.70
N ALA A 86 -6.54 -8.16 -3.82
CA ALA A 86 -6.63 -7.46 -5.09
C ALA A 86 -5.33 -7.55 -5.91
N ALA A 87 -4.19 -7.39 -5.25
CA ALA A 87 -2.88 -7.52 -5.87
C ALA A 87 -2.60 -8.98 -6.30
N ALA A 88 -2.88 -9.95 -5.43
CA ALA A 88 -2.74 -11.39 -5.71
C ALA A 88 -3.62 -11.86 -6.89
N THR A 89 -4.83 -11.31 -7.02
CA THR A 89 -5.73 -11.56 -8.15
C THR A 89 -5.15 -10.99 -9.45
N ARG A 90 -4.65 -9.75 -9.46
CA ARG A 90 -3.95 -9.17 -10.63
C ARG A 90 -2.74 -9.99 -11.03
N HIS A 91 -1.98 -10.48 -10.06
CA HIS A 91 -0.83 -11.35 -10.30
C HIS A 91 -1.25 -12.65 -10.98
N TYR A 92 -2.34 -13.26 -10.51
CA TYR A 92 -2.87 -14.48 -11.10
C TYR A 92 -3.31 -14.25 -12.56
N LEU A 93 -4.01 -13.15 -12.83
CA LEU A 93 -4.46 -12.79 -14.19
C LEU A 93 -3.30 -12.51 -15.15
N LEU A 94 -2.18 -11.98 -14.65
CA LEU A 94 -1.00 -11.73 -15.47
C LEU A 94 -0.38 -13.00 -16.04
N ARG A 95 -0.66 -14.18 -15.50
CA ARG A 95 -0.08 -15.45 -15.96
C ARG A 95 -0.30 -15.66 -17.46
N GLU A 96 -1.54 -15.49 -17.92
CA GLU A 96 -1.86 -15.70 -19.34
C GLU A 96 -1.26 -14.57 -20.20
N ILE A 97 -1.29 -13.32 -19.73
CA ILE A 97 -0.72 -12.17 -20.46
C ILE A 97 0.80 -12.32 -20.64
N VAL A 98 1.53 -12.68 -19.59
CA VAL A 98 3.00 -12.83 -19.66
C VAL A 98 3.40 -14.02 -20.54
N LYS A 99 2.58 -15.08 -20.55
CA LYS A 99 2.76 -16.25 -21.42
C LYS A 99 2.57 -15.90 -22.89
N GLU A 100 1.58 -15.07 -23.22
CA GLU A 100 1.32 -14.60 -24.58
C GLU A 100 2.35 -13.55 -25.06
N HIS A 101 3.00 -12.86 -24.13
CA HIS A 101 3.98 -11.80 -24.42
C HIS A 101 5.38 -12.12 -23.84
N PRO A 102 6.15 -13.04 -24.46
CA PRO A 102 7.47 -13.44 -23.94
C PRO A 102 8.52 -12.31 -23.98
N THR A 103 8.32 -11.27 -24.79
CA THR A 103 9.21 -10.10 -24.88
C THR A 103 8.90 -9.01 -23.87
N LEU A 104 7.85 -9.16 -23.05
CA LEU A 104 7.45 -8.17 -22.06
C LEU A 104 8.56 -7.98 -21.02
N GLU A 105 9.04 -6.74 -20.84
CA GLU A 105 10.09 -6.39 -19.88
C GLU A 105 9.57 -5.63 -18.65
N ARG A 106 8.37 -5.07 -18.73
CA ARG A 106 7.72 -4.39 -17.61
C ARG A 106 6.21 -4.46 -17.77
N VAL A 107 5.50 -4.63 -16.67
CA VAL A 107 4.04 -4.50 -16.63
C VAL A 107 3.60 -3.72 -15.41
N ALA A 108 2.57 -2.90 -15.60
CA ALA A 108 1.82 -2.26 -14.54
C ALA A 108 0.31 -2.41 -14.82
N LEU A 109 -0.40 -2.96 -13.83
CA LEU A 109 -1.84 -3.15 -13.84
C LEU A 109 -2.45 -2.30 -12.74
N THR A 110 -3.22 -1.31 -13.16
CA THR A 110 -3.86 -0.33 -12.28
C THR A 110 -5.38 -0.46 -12.42
N ASP A 111 -6.17 -0.34 -11.36
CA ASP A 111 -7.63 -0.23 -11.54
C ASP A 111 -8.03 1.12 -12.12
N ALA A 112 -9.25 1.19 -12.67
CA ALA A 112 -9.82 2.41 -13.22
C ALA A 112 -9.88 3.58 -12.23
N GLY A 113 -9.95 3.32 -10.92
CA GLY A 113 -9.95 4.35 -9.88
C GLY A 113 -8.56 4.87 -9.52
N GLY A 114 -7.48 4.26 -10.06
CA GLY A 114 -6.11 4.53 -9.65
C GLY A 114 -5.84 4.17 -8.18
N GLN A 115 -6.71 3.36 -7.57
CA GLN A 115 -6.61 2.94 -6.17
C GLN A 115 -5.40 2.04 -5.99
N GLY A 116 -5.22 1.07 -6.87
CA GLY A 116 -4.34 -0.06 -6.71
C GLY A 116 -3.50 -0.33 -7.93
N THR A 117 -2.19 -0.49 -7.75
CA THR A 117 -1.28 -0.85 -8.84
C THR A 117 -0.45 -2.07 -8.49
N LEU A 118 -0.52 -3.11 -9.32
CA LEU A 118 0.48 -4.17 -9.34
C LEU A 118 1.54 -3.85 -10.41
N SER A 119 2.81 -4.09 -10.10
CA SER A 119 3.90 -3.89 -11.05
C SER A 119 4.92 -5.04 -11.02
N MET A 120 5.50 -5.31 -12.18
CA MET A 120 6.65 -6.20 -12.35
C MET A 120 7.64 -5.54 -13.31
N GLY A 121 8.93 -5.54 -12.96
CA GLY A 121 10.03 -5.17 -13.84
C GLY A 121 10.61 -6.37 -14.57
N ARG A 122 11.79 -6.17 -15.16
CA ARG A 122 12.42 -7.19 -16.03
C ARG A 122 12.82 -8.43 -15.25
N ASP A 123 13.41 -8.25 -14.08
CA ASP A 123 13.87 -9.36 -13.24
C ASP A 123 12.67 -10.10 -12.63
N GLN A 124 11.65 -9.36 -12.21
CA GLN A 124 10.39 -9.94 -11.73
C GLN A 124 9.68 -10.79 -12.80
N LEU A 125 9.60 -10.29 -14.04
CA LEU A 125 9.00 -11.03 -15.14
C LEU A 125 9.82 -12.26 -15.54
N ARG A 126 11.15 -12.20 -15.40
CA ARG A 126 12.00 -13.38 -15.57
C ARG A 126 11.68 -14.43 -14.50
N GLU A 127 11.70 -14.02 -13.23
CA GLU A 127 11.36 -14.90 -12.10
C GLU A 127 9.97 -15.54 -12.26
N PHE A 128 8.97 -14.74 -12.66
CA PHE A 128 7.60 -15.19 -12.88
C PHE A 128 7.47 -16.19 -14.04
N ARG A 129 8.31 -16.08 -15.08
CA ARG A 129 8.36 -17.02 -16.21
C ARG A 129 9.07 -18.33 -15.85
N ASP A 130 10.15 -18.23 -15.10
CA ASP A 130 10.97 -19.38 -14.70
C ASP A 130 10.29 -20.21 -13.59
N SER A 131 9.48 -19.55 -12.74
CA SER A 131 8.70 -20.20 -11.69
C SER A 131 7.28 -19.61 -11.62
N PRO A 132 6.38 -19.98 -12.56
CA PRO A 132 5.01 -19.52 -12.56
C PRO A 132 4.28 -20.16 -11.38
N LEU A 133 4.23 -19.43 -10.26
CA LEU A 133 3.70 -19.84 -8.94
C LEU A 133 4.57 -20.94 -8.32
N ALA A 134 5.48 -20.55 -7.41
CA ALA A 134 6.23 -21.47 -6.57
C ALA A 134 5.32 -22.59 -6.03
N ALA A 135 5.45 -23.77 -6.65
CA ALA A 135 4.87 -25.08 -6.36
C ALA A 135 3.83 -25.14 -5.24
N ALA A 136 2.68 -24.48 -5.42
CA ALA A 136 1.56 -24.68 -4.52
C ALA A 136 0.88 -26.01 -4.90
N PRO A 137 0.57 -26.90 -3.94
CA PRO A 137 -0.11 -28.16 -4.24
C PRO A 137 -1.41 -27.87 -4.98
N ALA A 138 -1.86 -28.79 -5.85
CA ALA A 138 -2.93 -28.60 -6.85
C ALA A 138 -4.21 -27.88 -6.36
N ALA A 139 -4.48 -27.85 -5.05
CA ALA A 139 -5.55 -27.08 -4.42
C ALA A 139 -5.43 -25.55 -4.55
N ALA A 140 -4.22 -25.00 -4.77
CA ALA A 140 -3.99 -23.56 -4.88
C ALA A 140 -3.90 -23.06 -6.34
N ALA A 141 -4.20 -23.91 -7.32
CA ALA A 141 -4.01 -23.63 -8.75
C ALA A 141 -4.78 -22.41 -9.29
N ASN A 142 -5.75 -21.90 -8.54
CA ASN A 142 -6.68 -20.85 -8.99
C ASN A 142 -6.40 -19.45 -8.40
N ARG A 143 -5.37 -19.29 -7.56
CA ARG A 143 -5.00 -17.98 -6.99
C ARG A 143 -3.52 -17.88 -6.66
N THR A 144 -2.99 -16.66 -6.64
CA THR A 144 -1.67 -16.39 -6.05
C THR A 144 -1.78 -16.43 -4.54
N GLN A 145 -0.89 -17.18 -3.87
CA GLN A 145 -0.76 -17.14 -2.42
C GLN A 145 0.08 -15.93 -1.97
N VAL A 146 -0.35 -15.28 -0.90
CA VAL A 146 0.42 -14.24 -0.24
C VAL A 146 1.31 -14.92 0.80
N PRO A 147 2.65 -14.78 0.75
CA PRO A 147 3.53 -15.41 1.72
C PRO A 147 3.38 -14.75 3.10
N ALA A 148 3.96 -15.37 4.13
CA ALA A 148 4.09 -14.70 5.42
C ALA A 148 4.94 -13.43 5.26
N CYS A 149 4.52 -12.33 5.90
CA CYS A 149 5.10 -11.00 5.70
C CYS A 149 5.39 -10.30 7.03
N ASN A 150 6.44 -9.48 7.02
CA ASN A 150 6.65 -8.40 7.96
C ASN A 150 5.92 -7.16 7.48
N MET A 151 5.30 -6.45 8.41
CA MET A 151 4.56 -5.22 8.17
C MET A 151 5.09 -4.11 9.06
N LYS A 152 5.29 -2.92 8.47
CA LYS A 152 5.65 -1.69 9.18
C LYS A 152 4.54 -0.68 9.01
N LEU A 153 3.79 -0.46 10.09
CA LEU A 153 2.69 0.48 10.15
C LEU A 153 3.16 1.81 10.74
N ARG A 154 2.78 2.91 10.10
CA ARG A 154 2.93 4.28 10.62
C ARG A 154 1.58 4.97 10.59
N TYR A 155 1.30 5.77 11.61
CA TYR A 155 -0.02 6.35 11.80
C TYR A 155 0.08 7.82 12.22
N ALA A 156 -0.87 8.62 11.74
CA ALA A 156 -1.14 9.96 12.24
C ALA A 156 -2.66 10.17 12.36
N PRO A 157 -3.19 10.64 13.50
CA PRO A 157 -4.62 10.93 13.65
C PRO A 157 -5.13 11.94 12.63
N LEU A 158 -4.27 12.91 12.28
CA LEU A 158 -4.51 13.90 11.25
C LEU A 158 -3.16 14.22 10.58
N LEU A 159 -3.18 14.25 9.26
CA LEU A 159 -2.04 14.63 8.44
C LEU A 159 -2.45 15.78 7.53
N GLU A 160 -1.75 16.90 7.62
CA GLU A 160 -1.95 18.07 6.77
C GLU A 160 -0.82 18.13 5.75
N LEU A 161 -1.19 18.28 4.47
CA LEU A 161 -0.26 18.40 3.35
C LEU A 161 -0.08 19.87 2.96
N SER A 162 1.00 20.16 2.23
CA SER A 162 1.36 21.50 1.76
C SER A 162 0.32 22.15 0.86
N ASP A 163 -0.51 21.36 0.17
CA ASP A 163 -1.62 21.83 -0.67
C ASP A 163 -2.90 22.12 0.14
N GLY A 164 -2.85 22.02 1.48
CA GLY A 164 -3.98 22.22 2.37
C GLY A 164 -4.90 20.99 2.51
N THR A 165 -4.59 19.87 1.85
CA THR A 165 -5.31 18.61 2.04
C THR A 165 -5.09 18.09 3.45
N ARG A 166 -6.18 17.70 4.11
CA ARG A 166 -6.20 17.11 5.46
C ARG A 166 -6.65 15.66 5.37
N ILE A 167 -5.77 14.73 5.75
CA ILE A 167 -6.05 13.29 5.78
C ILE A 167 -6.23 12.86 7.23
N HIS A 168 -7.47 12.55 7.60
CA HIS A 168 -7.80 12.01 8.91
C HIS A 168 -7.49 10.52 8.97
N GLY A 169 -7.02 10.07 10.13
CA GLY A 169 -6.68 8.68 10.37
C GLY A 169 -5.62 8.14 9.40
N ALA A 170 -4.71 9.00 8.92
CA ALA A 170 -3.71 8.69 7.92
C ALA A 170 -2.82 7.51 8.36
N THR A 171 -2.74 6.49 7.52
CA THR A 171 -2.10 5.21 7.80
C THR A 171 -1.22 4.82 6.62
N LEU A 172 0.04 4.51 6.89
CA LEU A 172 0.97 3.92 5.94
C LEU A 172 1.33 2.51 6.43
N VAL A 173 1.16 1.51 5.58
CA VAL A 173 1.59 0.14 5.84
C VAL A 173 2.56 -0.27 4.74
N VAL A 174 3.76 -0.66 5.13
CA VAL A 174 4.75 -1.26 4.21
C VAL A 174 4.87 -2.74 4.54
N ILE A 175 4.70 -3.59 3.53
CA ILE A 175 4.62 -5.04 3.66
C ILE A 175 5.73 -5.66 2.81
N LYS A 176 6.49 -6.58 3.42
CA LYS A 176 7.54 -7.34 2.74
C LYS A 176 7.52 -8.80 3.21
N PRO A 177 7.66 -9.80 2.32
CA PRO A 177 7.75 -11.19 2.71
C PRO A 177 8.87 -11.45 3.71
N ILE A 178 8.65 -12.43 4.60
CA ILE A 178 9.68 -12.93 5.50
C ILE A 178 10.74 -13.68 4.67
N GLY A 179 12.02 -13.41 4.91
CA GLY A 179 13.14 -14.09 4.24
C GLY A 179 13.70 -13.39 3.00
N ASP A 180 13.08 -12.31 2.51
CA ASP A 180 13.66 -11.50 1.44
C ASP A 180 14.74 -10.54 1.98
N ALA A 181 15.95 -11.07 2.14
CA ALA A 181 17.11 -10.35 2.69
C ALA A 181 17.74 -9.35 1.69
N GLY A 182 17.38 -9.40 0.40
CA GLY A 182 18.02 -8.62 -0.67
C GLY A 182 17.26 -7.37 -1.13
N GLY A 183 15.98 -7.24 -0.80
CA GLY A 183 15.16 -6.11 -1.25
C GLY A 183 15.45 -4.80 -0.49
N LYS A 184 15.07 -3.66 -1.11
CA LYS A 184 15.06 -2.32 -0.50
C LYS A 184 14.54 -2.32 0.93
N ASP A 185 15.05 -1.40 1.75
CA ASP A 185 14.50 -1.18 3.08
C ASP A 185 13.03 -0.75 2.99
N LEU A 186 12.25 -1.05 4.04
CA LEU A 186 10.82 -0.74 4.11
C LEU A 186 10.57 0.77 3.93
N ASP A 187 11.46 1.64 4.40
CA ASP A 187 11.29 3.09 4.25
C ASP A 187 11.56 3.56 2.81
N GLU A 188 12.55 2.98 2.12
CA GLU A 188 12.84 3.29 0.71
C GLU A 188 11.71 2.85 -0.21
N LEU A 189 11.12 1.69 0.08
CA LEU A 189 10.00 1.17 -0.69
C LEU A 189 8.78 2.09 -0.59
N GLY A 190 8.49 2.60 0.60
CA GLY A 190 7.43 3.58 0.82
C GLY A 190 7.64 4.85 -0.02
N ALA A 191 8.82 5.45 0.06
CA ALA A 191 9.11 6.76 -0.55
C ALA A 191 8.93 6.83 -2.08
N GLY A 192 9.05 5.69 -2.78
CA GLY A 192 8.86 5.59 -4.23
C GLY A 192 7.51 4.99 -4.67
N ALA A 193 6.59 4.78 -3.73
CA ALA A 193 5.34 4.08 -4.02
C ALA A 193 4.33 4.95 -4.78
N PHE A 194 4.18 6.22 -4.39
CA PHE A 194 3.15 7.12 -4.91
C PHE A 194 3.73 8.46 -5.37
N ASP A 195 2.94 9.15 -6.21
CA ASP A 195 3.27 10.45 -6.78
C ASP A 195 2.33 11.55 -6.25
N GLY A 196 2.66 12.81 -6.55
CA GLY A 196 1.83 13.97 -6.19
C GLY A 196 1.66 14.14 -4.66
N PRO A 197 0.48 14.60 -4.18
CA PRO A 197 0.22 14.80 -2.74
C PRO A 197 0.41 13.53 -1.91
N MET A 198 0.21 12.36 -2.51
CA MET A 198 0.37 11.07 -1.81
C MET A 198 1.85 10.77 -1.51
N LYS A 199 2.78 11.27 -2.33
CA LYS A 199 4.22 11.20 -2.05
C LYS A 199 4.58 12.00 -0.80
N GLU A 200 4.01 13.20 -0.67
CA GLU A 200 4.18 14.03 0.52
C GLU A 200 3.60 13.34 1.76
N ALA A 201 2.40 12.76 1.63
CA ALA A 201 1.78 12.02 2.73
C ALA A 201 2.66 10.86 3.23
N VAL A 202 3.26 10.09 2.30
CA VAL A 202 4.22 9.03 2.66
C VAL A 202 5.45 9.60 3.34
N ALA A 203 6.04 10.67 2.79
CA ALA A 203 7.24 11.28 3.37
C ALA A 203 7.00 11.82 4.79
N ALA A 204 5.81 12.38 5.04
CA ALA A 204 5.43 12.86 6.36
C ALA A 204 5.15 11.71 7.33
N LEU A 205 4.42 10.66 6.90
CA LEU A 205 4.20 9.46 7.70
C LEU A 205 5.50 8.70 7.98
N GLY A 206 6.45 8.69 7.06
CA GLY A 206 7.78 8.07 7.21
C GLY A 206 8.60 8.61 8.39
N LYS A 207 8.26 9.81 8.88
CA LYS A 207 8.88 10.43 10.07
C LYS A 207 8.16 10.10 11.38
N ARG A 208 6.95 9.53 11.31
CA ARG A 208 6.16 9.12 12.49
C ARG A 208 6.71 7.83 13.08
N ARG A 209 6.33 7.49 14.31
CA ARG A 209 6.71 6.20 14.89
C ARG A 209 6.22 5.02 14.03
N ALA A 210 7.04 3.97 13.98
CA ALA A 210 6.72 2.73 13.31
C ALA A 210 6.32 1.64 14.30
N TYR A 211 5.31 0.86 13.93
CA TYR A 211 4.85 -0.33 14.62
C TYR A 211 5.10 -1.53 13.72
N LEU A 212 5.85 -2.50 14.22
CA LEU A 212 6.18 -3.72 13.49
C LEU A 212 5.13 -4.79 13.82
N LEU A 213 4.62 -5.44 12.78
CA LEU A 213 3.65 -6.52 12.88
C LEU A 213 4.07 -7.66 11.95
N GLU A 214 3.62 -8.86 12.25
CA GLU A 214 3.76 -10.03 11.38
C GLU A 214 2.40 -10.49 10.88
N MET A 215 2.37 -11.03 9.67
CA MET A 215 1.20 -11.62 9.05
C MET A 215 1.54 -13.00 8.52
N ASN A 216 0.73 -14.00 8.88
CA ASN A 216 0.82 -15.31 8.27
C ASN A 216 0.39 -15.27 6.79
N GLY A 217 0.93 -16.18 5.99
CA GLY A 217 0.53 -16.31 4.58
C GLY A 217 -0.89 -16.84 4.42
N PHE A 218 -1.53 -16.52 3.27
CA PHE A 218 -2.91 -16.89 2.96
C PHE A 218 -3.21 -17.01 1.45
#